data_AF-A0AAE4ZAG2-F1
#
_entry.id   AF-A0AAE4ZAG2-F1
#
_cell.length_a   1.000
_cell.length_b   1.000
_cell.length_c   1.000
_cell.angle_alpha   90.00
_cell.angle_beta   90.00
_cell.angle_gamma   90.00
#
_symmetry.space_group_name_H-M   'P 1'
#
loop_
_entity.id
_entity.type
_entity.pdbx_description
1 polymer ?
#
loop_
_entity_poly.entity_id
_entity_poly.type
_entity_poly.pdbx_seq_one_letter_code
_entity_poly.pdbx_strand_id
1 'polypeptide(L)'
;MRRGEALMRWTFMDDQFDEWEAYVSGGQPGGKAAARIMFVCLSTPAQRPRQIIHESGDPATAEQQLAQMDEARLAELFARSEPIA
;
A
#
# COMPACT_ATOMS: atom_id res chain seq x y z
N MET A 1 9.92 -3.96 26.14
CA MET A 1 9.02 -4.45 25.07
C MET A 1 8.29 -3.28 24.48
N ARG A 2 8.67 -2.79 23.29
CA ARG A 2 7.80 -1.87 22.55
C ARG A 2 6.65 -2.71 22.02
N ARG A 3 5.41 -2.39 22.42
CA ARG A 3 4.19 -2.90 21.78
C ARG A 3 4.39 -2.68 20.29
N GLY A 4 4.32 -3.75 19.49
CA GLY A 4 4.25 -3.60 18.04
C GLY A 4 3.05 -2.72 17.76
N GLU A 5 3.30 -1.52 17.22
CA GLU A 5 2.26 -0.78 16.53
C GLU A 5 1.70 -1.76 15.51
N ALA A 6 0.41 -2.08 15.65
CA ALA A 6 -0.29 -2.72 14.56
C ALA A 6 -0.08 -1.79 13.36
N LEU A 7 0.79 -2.18 12.42
CA LEU A 7 0.84 -1.57 11.11
C LEU A 7 -0.62 -1.47 10.69
N MET A 8 -1.14 -0.25 10.55
CA MET A 8 -2.50 -0.06 10.08
C MET A 8 -2.55 -0.77 8.72
N ARG A 9 -3.29 -1.87 8.68
CA ARG A 9 -3.46 -2.70 7.49
C ARG A 9 -4.80 -2.32 6.92
N TRP A 10 -4.78 -1.68 5.76
CA TRP A 10 -5.99 -1.26 5.05
C TRP A 10 -6.33 -2.33 4.03
N THR A 11 -7.47 -3.00 4.22
CA THR A 11 -7.95 -4.01 3.28
C THR A 11 -9.11 -3.48 2.44
N PHE A 12 -9.20 -3.96 1.21
CA PHE A 12 -10.30 -3.67 0.28
C PHE A 12 -10.50 -4.86 -0.67
N MET A 13 -11.68 -4.93 -1.29
CA MET A 13 -11.94 -5.88 -2.38
C MET A 13 -11.81 -5.18 -3.74
N ASP A 14 -11.24 -5.86 -4.72
CA ASP A 14 -11.27 -5.40 -6.11
C ASP A 14 -12.53 -5.87 -6.85
N ASP A 15 -12.60 -5.56 -8.16
CA ASP A 15 -13.72 -5.94 -9.04
C ASP A 15 -13.76 -7.44 -9.37
N GLN A 16 -12.70 -8.18 -9.05
CA GLN A 16 -12.60 -9.63 -9.21
C GLN A 16 -12.90 -10.39 -7.91
N PHE A 17 -13.29 -9.67 -6.85
CA PHE A 17 -13.53 -10.19 -5.50
C PHE A 17 -12.27 -10.72 -4.81
N ASP A 18 -11.08 -10.29 -5.24
CA ASP A 18 -9.85 -10.55 -4.50
C ASP A 18 -9.70 -9.53 -3.37
N GLU A 19 -9.43 -10.03 -2.16
CA GLU A 19 -9.07 -9.19 -1.01
C GLU A 19 -7.59 -8.80 -1.08
N TRP A 20 -7.32 -7.50 -0.94
CA TRP A 20 -5.99 -6.90 -0.97
C TRP A 20 -5.68 -6.15 0.31
N GLU A 21 -4.42 -6.21 0.74
CA GLU A 21 -3.84 -5.39 1.79
C GLU A 21 -3.01 -4.27 1.15
N ALA A 22 -3.32 -3.02 1.51
CA ALA A 22 -2.53 -1.84 1.21
C ALA A 22 -1.66 -1.43 2.41
N TYR A 23 -0.39 -1.12 2.15
CA TYR A 23 0.51 -0.56 3.17
C TYR A 23 1.60 0.32 2.55
N VAL A 24 2.19 1.21 3.33
CA VAL A 24 3.32 2.03 2.87
C VAL A 24 4.63 1.28 3.01
N SER A 25 5.44 1.32 1.97
CA SER A 25 6.84 0.91 1.99
C SER A 25 7.73 2.12 1.76
N GLY A 26 8.63 2.38 2.71
CA GLY A 26 9.70 3.36 2.59
C GLY A 26 11.07 2.67 2.43
N GLY A 27 12.00 3.34 1.75
CA GLY A 27 13.42 2.98 1.88
C GLY A 27 14.08 3.70 3.06
N GLN A 28 15.39 3.49 3.23
CA GLN A 28 16.18 4.20 4.24
C GLN A 28 16.03 5.73 4.11
N PRO A 29 15.90 6.49 5.22
CA PRO A 29 15.94 7.94 5.20
C PRO A 29 17.17 8.45 4.43
N GLY A 30 16.96 9.31 3.42
CA GLY A 30 18.03 9.87 2.57
C GLY A 30 18.40 9.05 1.32
N GLY A 31 17.75 7.90 1.08
CA GLY A 31 17.91 7.14 -0.17
C GLY A 31 17.03 7.67 -1.31
N LYS A 32 17.32 7.27 -2.56
CA LYS A 32 16.47 7.51 -3.75
C LYS A 32 15.09 6.80 -3.69
N ALA A 33 14.71 6.25 -2.56
CA ALA A 33 13.51 5.45 -2.37
C ALA A 33 12.34 6.36 -2.02
N ALA A 34 11.68 6.91 -3.05
CA ALA A 34 10.37 7.53 -2.88
C ALA A 34 9.43 6.58 -2.13
N ALA A 35 8.62 7.11 -1.22
CA ALA A 35 7.54 6.38 -0.57
C ALA A 35 6.68 5.65 -1.63
N ARG A 36 6.32 4.40 -1.34
CA ARG A 36 5.47 3.59 -2.21
C ARG A 36 4.28 3.10 -1.41
N ILE A 37 3.14 2.98 -2.07
CA ILE A 37 2.01 2.21 -1.55
C ILE A 37 2.07 0.84 -2.23
N MET A 38 2.10 -0.18 -1.41
CA MET A 38 2.20 -1.58 -1.78
C MET A 38 0.83 -2.23 -1.64
N PHE A 39 0.51 -3.12 -2.56
CA PHE A 39 -0.72 -3.91 -2.54
C PHE A 39 -0.36 -5.39 -2.62
N VAL A 40 -0.79 -6.17 -1.62
CA VAL A 40 -0.56 -7.62 -1.55
C VAL A 40 -1.89 -8.33 -1.47
N CYS A 41 -2.11 -9.29 -2.36
CA CYS A 41 -3.34 -10.08 -2.37
C CYS A 41 -3.34 -11.05 -1.18
N LEU A 42 -4.39 -11.00 -0.35
CA LEU A 42 -4.56 -11.88 0.80
C LEU A 42 -5.32 -13.15 0.42
N SER A 43 -6.33 -13.01 -0.44
CA SER A 43 -7.22 -14.09 -0.87
C SER A 43 -6.57 -15.04 -1.88
N THR A 44 -5.76 -14.51 -2.79
CA THR A 44 -5.05 -15.26 -3.83
C THR A 44 -3.53 -14.97 -3.77
N PRO A 45 -2.76 -15.66 -2.91
CA PRO A 45 -1.34 -15.35 -2.68
C PRO A 45 -0.41 -15.53 -3.90
N ALA A 46 -0.88 -16.22 -4.95
CA ALA A 46 -0.14 -16.37 -6.21
C ALA A 46 -0.16 -15.09 -7.06
N GLN A 47 -1.06 -14.14 -6.78
CA GLN A 47 -1.07 -12.86 -7.46
C GLN A 47 0.18 -12.06 -7.13
N ARG A 48 0.75 -11.41 -8.14
CA ARG A 48 1.92 -10.57 -7.93
C ARG A 48 1.52 -9.34 -7.11
N PRO A 49 2.29 -8.99 -6.07
CA PRO A 49 2.15 -7.71 -5.43
C PRO A 49 2.24 -6.57 -6.43
N ARG A 50 1.56 -5.48 -6.14
CA ARG A 50 1.56 -4.27 -6.96
C ARG A 50 2.05 -3.08 -6.14
N GLN A 51 2.53 -2.04 -6.83
CA GLN A 51 3.05 -0.84 -6.20
C GLN A 51 2.65 0.42 -6.98
N ILE A 52 2.59 1.53 -6.27
CA ILE A 52 2.55 2.86 -6.86
C ILE A 52 3.48 3.79 -6.08
N ILE A 53 4.19 4.67 -6.79
CA ILE A 53 5.03 5.69 -6.16
C ILE A 53 4.12 6.79 -5.61
N HIS A 54 4.26 7.07 -4.33
CA HIS A 54 3.54 8.15 -3.67
C HIS A 54 4.18 9.50 -4.03
N GLU A 55 3.35 10.49 -4.37
CA GLU A 55 3.81 11.78 -4.88
C GLU A 55 4.68 12.58 -3.90
N SER A 56 4.44 12.42 -2.59
CA SER A 56 5.24 13.10 -1.57
C SER A 56 6.68 12.61 -1.50
N GLY A 57 6.95 11.38 -1.95
CA GLY A 57 8.21 10.68 -1.69
C GLY A 57 8.50 10.39 -0.22
N ASP A 58 7.65 10.83 0.71
CA ASP A 58 7.83 10.75 2.16
C ASP A 58 6.90 9.69 2.79
N PRO A 59 7.45 8.66 3.45
CA PRO A 59 6.65 7.56 4.02
C PRO A 59 5.65 8.03 5.08
N ALA A 60 6.03 8.98 5.94
CA ALA A 60 5.14 9.45 7.01
C ALA A 60 3.90 10.16 6.43
N THR A 61 4.11 11.03 5.43
CA THR A 61 3.01 11.66 4.69
C THR A 61 2.16 10.61 3.98
N ALA A 62 2.78 9.63 3.33
CA ALA A 62 2.06 8.56 2.64
C ALA A 62 1.20 7.72 3.61
N GLU A 63 1.72 7.40 4.80
CA GLU A 63 1.00 6.65 5.84
C GLU A 63 -0.20 7.44 6.36
N GLN A 64 -0.03 8.74 6.61
CA GLN A 64 -1.12 9.62 7.04
C GLN A 64 -2.23 9.74 5.99
N GLN A 65 -1.86 9.81 4.70
CA GLN A 65 -2.85 9.85 3.62
C GLN A 65 -3.55 8.52 3.45
N LEU A 66 -2.81 7.41 3.46
CA LEU A 66 -3.37 6.07 3.37
C LEU A 66 -4.35 5.79 4.52
N ALA A 67 -4.05 6.28 5.73
CA ALA A 67 -4.93 6.19 6.90
C ALA A 67 -6.29 6.86 6.75
N GLN A 68 -6.42 7.80 5.81
CA GLN A 68 -7.64 8.56 5.56
C GLN A 68 -8.40 8.05 4.33
N MET A 69 -7.87 7.05 3.62
CA MET A 69 -8.52 6.49 2.43
C MET A 69 -9.64 5.53 2.81
N ASP A 70 -10.73 5.61 2.06
CA ASP A 70 -11.79 4.61 2.07
C ASP A 70 -11.52 3.53 1.00
N GLU A 71 -12.39 2.52 0.98
CA GLU A 71 -12.28 1.38 0.06
C GLU A 71 -12.28 1.81 -1.41
N ALA A 72 -13.15 2.76 -1.78
CA ALA A 72 -13.25 3.27 -3.14
C ALA A 72 -11.93 3.92 -3.58
N ARG A 73 -11.33 4.73 -2.70
CA ARG A 73 -10.07 5.39 -2.99
C ARG A 73 -8.90 4.41 -3.07
N LEU A 74 -8.90 3.36 -2.25
CA LEU A 74 -7.92 2.28 -2.33
C LEU A 74 -8.02 1.52 -3.66
N ALA A 75 -9.23 1.19 -4.10
CA ALA A 75 -9.48 0.53 -5.38
C ALA A 75 -9.05 1.39 -6.58
N GLU A 76 -9.33 2.69 -6.56
CA GLU A 76 -8.84 3.63 -7.59
C GLU A 76 -7.31 3.68 -7.65
N LEU A 77 -6.67 3.67 -6.49
CA LEU A 77 -5.21 3.70 -6.39
C LEU A 77 -4.59 2.39 -6.88
N PHE A 78 -5.21 1.26 -6.54
CA PHE A 78 -4.84 -0.05 -7.01
C PHE A 78 -4.94 -0.18 -8.54
N ALA A 79 -6.00 0.35 -9.15
CA ALA A 79 -6.17 0.34 -10.60
C ALA A 79 -5.03 1.05 -11.35
N ARG A 80 -4.39 2.04 -10.71
CA ARG A 80 -3.24 2.80 -11.23
C ARG A 80 -1.88 2.20 -10.88
N SER A 81 -1.85 1.14 -10.10
CA SER A 81 -0.62 0.50 -9.63
C SER A 81 -0.04 -0.45 -10.67
N GLU A 82 1.25 -0.72 -10.56
CA GLU A 82 2.00 -1.62 -11.45
C GLU A 82 2.45 -2.88 -10.69
N PRO A 83 2.43 -4.07 -11.30
CA PRO A 83 3.02 -5.26 -10.70
C PRO A 83 4.51 -5.08 -10.38
N ILE A 84 4.97 -5.64 -9.26
CA ILE A 84 6.39 -5.68 -8.93
C ILE A 84 7.08 -6.71 -9.83
N ALA A 85 8.24 -6.33 -10.40
CA ALA A 85 9.03 -7.16 -11.30
C ALA A 85 9.78 -8.27 -10.57
#